data_AF-A0A815PWB6-F1
#
_entry.id   AF-A0A815PWB6-F1
#
_cell.length_a   1.000
_cell.length_b   1.000
_cell.length_c   1.000
_cell.angle_alpha   90.00
_cell.angle_beta   90.00
_cell.angle_gamma   90.00
#
_symmetry.space_group_name_H-M   'P 1'
#
loop_
_entity.id
_entity.type
_entity.pdbx_description
1 polymer ?
#
loop_
_entity_poly.entity_id
_entity_poly.type
_entity_poly.pdbx_seq_one_letter_code
_entity_poly.pdbx_strand_id
1 'polypeptide(L)'
;MRLSHSLSCVNIIAPHHVRNEMTTFGGKVTKRDVYLPNSEDEGKLAFIIFNVFTPDECQQWIELSEQRGYSPATVNVGAAELVLMTDFRNSGRCIIDDASMANTLFQRLEQFLPKTWKNFELVGLNERLRFLRYEPGQFFEAHMDGEYHRPDGSGEQSFITIQLYLNEGYKGGETTFIHYSDAHKNVRCIPRTGMVLVFEHRLLHEGSTLIEGRKYTNFELVGLNERLRFLRYEPGQFFEAHMDGEYHRPDGSGEQSFITIQLYLNEGYKGGETTFIHYSDAQRNVRCIPRTGMVLVFEHRLLHEGSTLIEGRKYTVRTDVMYRPKNK
;
A
#
# COMPACT_ATOMS: atom_id res chain seq x y z
N MET A 1 61.62 -21.86 31.95
CA MET A 1 60.41 -21.64 32.79
C MET A 1 59.52 -20.64 32.03
N ARG A 2 58.20 -20.83 32.09
CA ARG A 2 57.14 -20.36 31.15
C ARG A 2 56.98 -18.84 30.90
N LEU A 3 56.61 -18.51 29.64
CA LEU A 3 55.64 -17.52 29.10
C LEU A 3 55.88 -16.00 29.37
N SER A 4 55.60 -15.02 28.49
CA SER A 4 55.10 -14.95 27.08
C SER A 4 55.02 -13.48 26.57
N HIS A 5 55.43 -13.23 25.31
CA HIS A 5 54.90 -12.37 24.20
C HIS A 5 54.52 -10.88 24.44
N SER A 6 55.11 -9.84 23.80
CA SER A 6 55.08 -9.33 22.38
C SER A 6 53.70 -8.78 21.96
N LEU A 7 53.46 -7.60 21.32
CA LEU A 7 53.99 -6.85 20.14
C LEU A 7 53.50 -5.37 20.25
N SER A 8 54.23 -4.29 19.93
CA SER A 8 54.59 -3.60 18.67
C SER A 8 53.49 -2.88 17.83
N CYS A 9 53.62 -1.55 17.81
CA CYS A 9 53.49 -0.56 16.71
C CYS A 9 52.17 -0.30 15.95
N VAL A 10 51.95 1.00 15.66
CA VAL A 10 50.71 1.65 15.21
C VAL A 10 51.00 2.56 14.00
N ASN A 11 49.99 2.73 13.12
CA ASN A 11 49.69 3.85 12.18
C ASN A 11 50.36 3.85 10.76
N ILE A 12 49.74 4.16 9.60
CA ILE A 12 48.48 4.85 9.10
C ILE A 12 48.21 4.34 7.62
N ILE A 13 47.00 4.21 7.00
CA ILE A 13 46.26 5.16 6.10
C ILE A 13 45.06 4.49 5.36
N ALA A 14 43.91 5.22 5.34
CA ALA A 14 42.79 5.37 4.36
C ALA A 14 41.70 4.29 4.15
N PRO A 15 40.46 4.72 3.76
CA PRO A 15 39.22 4.00 4.00
C PRO A 15 38.75 3.17 2.78
N HIS A 16 38.45 1.90 3.02
CA HIS A 16 37.77 1.03 2.05
C HIS A 16 36.46 0.49 2.63
N HIS A 17 35.44 0.56 1.79
CA HIS A 17 34.16 -0.17 1.80
C HIS A 17 33.83 -1.01 3.04
N VAL A 18 32.79 -0.60 3.76
CA VAL A 18 32.01 -1.52 4.58
C VAL A 18 30.82 -1.97 3.74
N ARG A 19 30.88 -3.23 3.32
CA ARG A 19 29.71 -4.03 2.95
C ARG A 19 28.77 -4.03 4.15
N ASN A 20 27.56 -3.49 4.02
CA ASN A 20 26.50 -3.82 4.97
C ASN A 20 25.80 -5.08 4.47
N GLU A 21 26.30 -6.21 4.95
CA GLU A 21 25.47 -7.39 5.17
C GLU A 21 24.30 -6.95 6.05
N MET A 22 23.07 -7.04 5.52
CA MET A 22 21.85 -6.84 6.30
C MET A 22 21.76 -7.97 7.33
N THR A 23 22.28 -7.73 8.53
CA THR A 23 22.02 -8.55 9.69
C THR A 23 20.55 -8.45 10.06
N THR A 24 19.87 -9.58 9.95
CA THR A 24 18.50 -9.85 10.39
C THR A 24 18.35 -9.62 11.89
N PHE A 25 17.68 -8.53 12.26
CA PHE A 25 17.07 -8.39 13.59
C PHE A 25 15.57 -8.13 13.41
N GLY A 26 14.77 -9.15 13.74
CA GLY A 26 13.31 -9.16 13.67
C GLY A 26 12.82 -10.59 13.48
N GLY A 27 12.04 -11.12 14.43
CA GLY A 27 11.61 -12.52 14.42
C GLY A 27 10.90 -12.93 13.13
N LYS A 28 10.81 -14.24 12.87
CA LYS A 28 10.08 -14.79 11.72
C LYS A 28 8.65 -14.21 11.66
N VAL A 29 8.19 -13.81 10.48
CA VAL A 29 6.80 -13.42 10.25
C VAL A 29 5.90 -14.64 10.47
N THR A 30 4.89 -14.50 11.33
CA THR A 30 4.00 -15.63 11.70
C THR A 30 2.55 -15.23 11.63
N LYS A 31 1.71 -16.13 11.10
CA LYS A 31 0.25 -15.99 11.04
C LYS A 31 -0.42 -16.74 12.20
N ARG A 32 -1.51 -16.19 12.75
CA ARG A 32 -2.41 -16.84 13.71
C ARG A 32 -3.86 -16.52 13.35
N ASP A 33 -4.69 -17.54 13.19
CA ASP A 33 -6.12 -17.34 12.92
C ASP A 33 -6.86 -16.75 14.14
N VAL A 34 -7.90 -15.97 13.89
CA VAL A 34 -8.78 -15.39 14.92
C VAL A 34 -10.08 -16.19 14.92
N TYR A 35 -10.43 -16.76 16.07
CA TYR A 35 -11.71 -17.42 16.27
C TYR A 35 -12.78 -16.36 16.51
N LEU A 36 -13.76 -16.28 15.61
CA LEU A 36 -14.83 -15.28 15.66
C LEU A 36 -15.88 -15.63 16.71
N PRO A 37 -16.51 -14.62 17.35
CA PRO A 37 -17.39 -14.86 18.50
C PRO A 37 -18.75 -15.47 18.12
N ASN A 38 -19.26 -15.22 16.92
CA ASN A 38 -20.59 -15.68 16.49
C ASN A 38 -20.48 -16.90 15.58
N SER A 39 -21.35 -17.88 15.79
CA SER A 39 -21.47 -19.06 14.91
C SER A 39 -21.86 -18.71 13.47
N GLU A 40 -22.61 -17.62 13.30
CA GLU A 40 -23.05 -17.10 12.01
C GLU A 40 -21.90 -16.53 11.18
N ASP A 41 -20.76 -16.26 11.81
CA ASP A 41 -19.53 -15.81 11.17
C ASP A 41 -18.55 -16.97 10.92
N GLU A 42 -18.95 -18.23 11.20
CA GLU A 42 -18.13 -19.41 10.95
C GLU A 42 -17.74 -19.48 9.46
N GLY A 43 -16.44 -19.65 9.20
CA GLY A 43 -15.88 -19.66 7.85
C GLY A 43 -15.54 -18.29 7.27
N LYS A 44 -15.91 -17.18 7.90
CA LYS A 44 -15.42 -15.85 7.52
C LYS A 44 -13.94 -15.70 7.88
N LEU A 45 -13.24 -14.89 7.09
CA LEU A 45 -11.80 -14.69 7.24
C LEU A 45 -11.48 -13.69 8.34
N ALA A 46 -10.69 -14.12 9.33
CA ALA A 46 -10.03 -13.25 10.29
C ALA A 46 -8.72 -13.89 10.79
N PHE A 47 -7.60 -13.16 10.71
CA PHE A 47 -6.31 -13.62 11.23
C PHE A 47 -5.36 -12.46 11.51
N ILE A 48 -4.32 -12.73 12.29
CA ILE A 48 -3.27 -11.79 12.66
C ILE A 48 -1.94 -12.26 12.04
N ILE A 49 -1.15 -11.32 11.54
CA ILE A 49 0.23 -11.54 11.13
C ILE A 49 1.15 -10.71 12.03
N PHE A 50 2.10 -11.37 12.69
CA PHE A 50 3.05 -10.75 13.60
C PHE A 50 4.38 -10.45 12.91
N ASN A 51 5.08 -9.44 13.42
CA ASN A 51 6.42 -9.02 12.99
C ASN A 51 6.48 -8.60 11.50
N VAL A 52 5.41 -7.97 10.99
CA VAL A 52 5.38 -7.50 9.59
C VAL A 52 6.27 -6.27 9.42
N PHE A 53 6.28 -5.37 10.40
CA PHE A 53 7.14 -4.19 10.45
C PHE A 53 7.96 -4.18 11.74
N THR A 54 9.16 -3.65 11.66
CA THR A 54 9.99 -3.38 12.84
C THR A 54 9.50 -2.11 13.55
N PRO A 55 9.82 -1.92 14.85
CA PRO A 55 9.50 -0.69 15.56
C PRO A 55 10.04 0.57 14.88
N ASP A 56 11.26 0.52 14.32
CA ASP A 56 11.87 1.66 13.64
C ASP A 56 11.12 2.05 12.36
N GLU A 57 10.70 1.05 11.56
CA GLU A 57 9.88 1.32 10.37
C GLU A 57 8.50 1.89 10.74
N CYS A 58 7.88 1.39 11.81
CA CYS A 58 6.62 1.94 12.31
C CYS A 58 6.79 3.39 12.79
N GLN A 59 7.88 3.69 13.48
CA GLN A 59 8.20 5.05 13.94
C GLN A 59 8.37 6.02 12.78
N GLN A 60 9.06 5.61 11.69
CA GLN A 60 9.18 6.43 10.48
C GLN A 60 7.82 6.74 9.86
N TRP A 61 6.89 5.78 9.85
CA TRP A 61 5.53 5.98 9.33
C TRP A 61 4.69 6.91 10.22
N ILE A 62 4.88 6.86 11.54
CA ILE A 62 4.27 7.81 12.50
C ILE A 62 4.79 9.22 12.26
N GLU A 63 6.10 9.40 12.13
CA GLU A 63 6.71 10.71 11.90
C GLU A 63 6.22 11.33 10.58
N LEU A 64 6.15 10.52 9.53
CA LEU A 64 5.60 10.94 8.24
C LEU A 64 4.14 11.41 8.38
N SER A 65 3.28 10.66 9.09
CA SER A 65 1.87 11.02 9.23
C SER A 65 1.66 12.26 10.11
N GLU A 66 2.45 12.44 11.16
CA GLU A 66 2.44 13.66 11.99
C GLU A 66 2.89 14.89 11.20
N GLN A 67 3.93 14.76 10.36
CA GLN A 67 4.36 15.85 9.46
C GLN A 67 3.28 16.24 8.44
N ARG A 68 2.48 15.27 7.96
CA ARG A 68 1.36 15.52 7.05
C ARG A 68 0.16 16.16 7.76
N GLY A 69 0.00 15.90 9.05
CA GLY A 69 -1.04 16.45 9.91
C GLY A 69 -2.33 15.62 9.92
N TYR A 70 -3.04 15.66 11.05
CA TYR A 70 -4.29 14.97 11.28
C TYR A 70 -5.47 15.93 11.34
N SER A 71 -6.61 15.53 10.78
CA SER A 71 -7.91 16.20 10.93
C SER A 71 -8.93 15.27 11.59
N PRO A 72 -10.05 15.76 12.14
CA PRO A 72 -11.10 14.89 12.65
C PRO A 72 -11.58 13.88 11.59
N ALA A 73 -11.69 12.60 11.97
CA ALA A 73 -12.11 11.56 11.06
C ALA A 73 -13.63 11.62 10.79
N THR A 74 -14.01 11.66 9.52
CA THR A 74 -15.42 11.57 9.09
C THR A 74 -15.85 10.14 8.81
N VAL A 75 -17.16 9.90 8.90
CA VAL A 75 -17.85 8.63 8.66
C VAL A 75 -18.55 8.70 7.30
N ASN A 76 -18.51 7.62 6.54
CA ASN A 76 -19.32 7.49 5.32
C ASN A 76 -20.70 6.95 5.71
N VAL A 77 -21.75 7.74 5.51
CA VAL A 77 -23.14 7.39 5.86
C VAL A 77 -23.94 6.87 4.66
N GLY A 78 -23.28 6.60 3.54
CA GLY A 78 -23.91 6.25 2.26
C GLY A 78 -23.89 7.41 1.26
N ALA A 79 -24.18 7.11 -0.01
CA ALA A 79 -24.19 8.09 -1.12
C ALA A 79 -22.91 8.94 -1.28
N ALA A 80 -21.76 8.43 -0.82
CA ALA A 80 -20.47 9.13 -0.76
C ALA A 80 -20.46 10.40 0.14
N GLU A 81 -21.44 10.54 1.03
CA GLU A 81 -21.50 11.63 2.00
C GLU A 81 -20.61 11.34 3.21
N LEU A 82 -19.70 12.27 3.49
CA LEU A 82 -18.76 12.20 4.61
C LEU A 82 -19.21 13.17 5.71
N VAL A 83 -19.69 12.62 6.82
CA VAL A 83 -20.22 13.41 7.93
C VAL A 83 -19.29 13.29 9.14
N LEU A 84 -19.10 14.40 9.85
CA LEU A 84 -18.45 14.39 11.15
C LEU A 84 -19.47 13.94 12.21
N MET A 85 -19.33 12.72 12.72
CA MET A 85 -20.21 12.13 13.73
C MET A 85 -19.39 11.74 14.97
N THR A 86 -19.08 12.72 15.82
CA THR A 86 -18.18 12.53 16.96
C THR A 86 -18.69 11.54 18.00
N ASP A 87 -20.00 11.33 18.08
CA ASP A 87 -20.61 10.35 18.99
C ASP A 87 -20.53 8.91 18.45
N PHE A 88 -20.13 8.75 17.19
CA PHE A 88 -19.89 7.44 16.56
C PHE A 88 -18.40 7.16 16.37
N ARG A 89 -17.63 8.20 16.06
CA ARG A 89 -16.18 8.16 15.93
C ARG A 89 -15.59 9.55 16.14
N ASN A 90 -14.58 9.65 17.01
CA ASN A 90 -13.95 10.93 17.38
C ASN A 90 -12.41 10.92 17.26
N SER A 91 -11.83 10.00 16.49
CA SER A 91 -10.38 9.93 16.25
C SER A 91 -9.88 10.94 15.21
N GLY A 92 -8.57 11.18 15.19
CA GLY A 92 -7.90 11.88 14.09
C GLY A 92 -7.63 10.96 12.91
N ARG A 93 -7.65 11.51 11.69
CA ARG A 93 -7.26 10.84 10.45
C ARG A 93 -6.31 11.72 9.63
N CYS A 94 -5.25 11.10 9.15
CA CYS A 94 -4.36 11.61 8.12
C CYS A 94 -4.46 10.66 6.92
N ILE A 95 -4.60 11.20 5.72
CA ILE A 95 -4.68 10.39 4.50
C ILE A 95 -3.44 10.65 3.66
N ILE A 96 -2.78 9.58 3.25
CA ILE A 96 -1.59 9.61 2.40
C ILE A 96 -1.84 8.63 1.25
N ASP A 97 -1.87 9.16 0.02
CA ASP A 97 -1.93 8.35 -1.20
C ASP A 97 -0.49 8.00 -1.63
N ASP A 98 -0.03 6.76 -1.42
CA ASP A 98 1.32 6.30 -1.73
C ASP A 98 1.36 4.80 -2.12
N ALA A 99 1.51 4.54 -3.41
CA ALA A 99 1.54 3.18 -3.96
C ALA A 99 2.80 2.39 -3.56
N SER A 100 3.93 3.07 -3.29
CA SER A 100 5.18 2.40 -2.90
C SER A 100 5.07 1.84 -1.48
N MET A 101 4.50 2.63 -0.56
CA MET A 101 4.21 2.20 0.81
C MET A 101 3.20 1.05 0.81
N ALA A 102 2.12 1.16 0.03
CA ALA A 102 1.13 0.09 -0.11
C ALA A 102 1.73 -1.20 -0.68
N ASN A 103 2.57 -1.11 -1.72
CA ASN A 103 3.24 -2.28 -2.30
C ASN A 103 4.25 -2.91 -1.33
N THR A 104 4.94 -2.10 -0.53
CA THR A 104 5.85 -2.61 0.52
C THR A 104 5.09 -3.46 1.54
N LEU A 105 3.90 -3.00 1.97
CA LEU A 105 3.03 -3.76 2.84
C LEU A 105 2.51 -5.02 2.12
N PHE A 106 2.03 -4.89 0.88
CA PHE A 106 1.50 -6.01 0.08
C PHE A 106 2.50 -7.15 -0.04
N GLN A 107 3.75 -6.87 -0.44
CA GLN A 107 4.80 -7.88 -0.62
C GLN A 107 5.08 -8.68 0.65
N ARG A 108 4.92 -8.07 1.83
CA ARG A 108 5.11 -8.76 3.13
C ARG A 108 3.91 -9.65 3.50
N LEU A 109 2.71 -9.29 3.04
CA LEU A 109 1.46 -9.97 3.38
C LEU A 109 1.02 -11.00 2.33
N GLU A 110 1.48 -10.87 1.09
CA GLU A 110 0.93 -11.54 -0.09
C GLU A 110 0.77 -13.07 0.06
N GLN A 111 1.74 -13.72 0.71
CA GLN A 111 1.75 -15.17 0.93
C GLN A 111 0.66 -15.67 1.89
N PHE A 112 0.09 -14.77 2.72
CA PHE A 112 -0.92 -15.09 3.71
C PHE A 112 -2.34 -14.74 3.24
N LEU A 113 -2.46 -13.91 2.20
CA LEU A 113 -3.74 -13.45 1.68
C LEU A 113 -4.37 -14.48 0.73
N PRO A 114 -5.70 -14.57 0.67
CA PRO A 114 -6.39 -15.41 -0.31
C PRO A 114 -6.02 -14.95 -1.72
N LYS A 115 -5.51 -15.85 -2.56
CA LYS A 115 -5.17 -15.53 -3.96
C LYS A 115 -6.41 -15.28 -4.82
N THR A 116 -7.54 -15.86 -4.40
CA THR A 116 -8.85 -15.65 -5.01
C THR A 116 -9.89 -15.43 -3.92
N TRP A 117 -10.91 -14.61 -4.22
CA TRP A 117 -12.03 -14.38 -3.33
C TRP A 117 -13.32 -14.24 -4.14
N LYS A 118 -14.30 -15.11 -3.90
CA LYS A 118 -15.48 -15.26 -4.75
C LYS A 118 -15.05 -15.54 -6.20
N ASN A 119 -15.17 -14.56 -7.09
CA ASN A 119 -14.77 -14.62 -8.50
C ASN A 119 -13.67 -13.59 -8.85
N PHE A 120 -13.00 -13.03 -7.83
CA PHE A 120 -11.95 -12.02 -7.98
C PHE A 120 -10.58 -12.63 -7.68
N GLU A 121 -9.55 -12.09 -8.32
CA GLU A 121 -8.14 -12.41 -8.06
C GLU A 121 -7.48 -11.34 -7.18
N LEU A 122 -6.51 -11.74 -6.37
CA LEU A 122 -5.71 -10.82 -5.56
C LEU A 122 -4.73 -10.05 -6.46
N VAL A 123 -4.90 -8.74 -6.53
CA VAL A 123 -4.09 -7.87 -7.41
C VAL A 123 -3.21 -6.86 -6.68
N GLY A 124 -3.47 -6.59 -5.39
CA GLY A 124 -2.69 -5.65 -4.61
C GLY A 124 -3.40 -5.12 -3.38
N LEU A 125 -2.73 -4.17 -2.71
CA LEU A 125 -3.32 -3.34 -1.66
C LEU A 125 -3.63 -1.95 -2.20
N ASN A 126 -4.23 -1.18 -1.31
CA ASN A 126 -4.67 0.16 -1.54
C ASN A 126 -3.59 1.23 -1.44
N GLU A 127 -3.42 2.12 -2.42
CA GLU A 127 -2.49 3.25 -2.23
C GLU A 127 -2.99 4.34 -1.27
N ARG A 128 -4.30 4.45 -0.98
CA ARG A 128 -4.86 5.46 -0.05
C ARG A 128 -4.80 4.96 1.40
N LEU A 129 -3.67 5.23 2.04
CA LEU A 129 -3.38 4.89 3.43
C LEU A 129 -4.06 5.89 4.38
N ARG A 130 -4.89 5.40 5.30
CA ARG A 130 -5.58 6.19 6.34
C ARG A 130 -4.90 5.94 7.68
N PHE A 131 -3.97 6.81 8.01
CA PHE A 131 -3.40 6.87 9.34
C PHE A 131 -4.44 7.41 10.32
N LEU A 132 -4.69 6.69 11.39
CA LEU A 132 -5.58 7.08 12.48
C LEU A 132 -4.75 7.35 13.73
N ARG A 133 -5.13 8.38 14.46
CA ARG A 133 -4.55 8.72 15.76
C ARG A 133 -5.66 8.83 16.80
N TYR A 134 -5.47 8.13 17.90
CA TYR A 134 -6.39 8.12 19.04
C TYR A 134 -5.71 8.70 20.26
N GLU A 135 -6.38 9.64 20.90
CA GLU A 135 -6.09 10.16 22.23
C GLU A 135 -7.03 9.52 23.27
N PRO A 136 -6.74 9.61 24.59
CA PRO A 136 -7.62 9.08 25.62
C PRO A 136 -9.07 9.58 25.49
N GLY A 137 -10.03 8.67 25.64
CA GLY A 137 -11.46 8.90 25.44
C GLY A 137 -11.93 8.77 23.98
N GLN A 138 -11.02 8.56 23.02
CA GLN A 138 -11.39 8.37 21.62
C GLN A 138 -11.68 6.91 21.27
N PHE A 139 -12.63 6.69 20.37
CA PHE A 139 -13.16 5.39 19.97
C PHE A 139 -13.66 5.38 18.53
N PHE A 140 -14.10 4.21 18.07
CA PHE A 140 -14.92 4.02 16.90
C PHE A 140 -15.95 2.93 17.21
N GLU A 141 -17.24 3.29 17.25
CA GLU A 141 -18.35 2.38 17.59
C GLU A 141 -18.40 1.13 16.71
N ALA A 142 -19.16 0.13 17.18
CA ALA A 142 -19.37 -1.11 16.45
C ALA A 142 -19.94 -0.85 15.03
N HIS A 143 -19.25 -1.36 14.02
CA HIS A 143 -19.58 -1.20 12.60
C HIS A 143 -19.10 -2.39 11.77
N MET A 144 -19.47 -2.38 10.50
CA MET A 144 -18.88 -3.22 9.46
C MET A 144 -18.19 -2.30 8.46
N ASP A 145 -17.11 -2.78 7.87
CA ASP A 145 -16.35 -1.96 6.92
C ASP A 145 -17.08 -1.87 5.57
N GLY A 146 -16.99 -0.69 4.96
CA GLY A 146 -17.49 -0.46 3.61
C GLY A 146 -16.61 -1.16 2.59
N GLU A 147 -17.23 -1.69 1.55
CA GLU A 147 -16.50 -2.05 0.34
C GLU A 147 -16.01 -0.78 -0.35
N TYR A 148 -14.78 -0.81 -0.84
CA TYR A 148 -14.33 0.17 -1.80
C TYR A 148 -14.22 -0.49 -3.16
N HIS A 149 -14.66 0.29 -4.13
CA HIS A 149 -14.66 -0.03 -5.53
C HIS A 149 -13.72 0.95 -6.18
N ARG A 150 -12.71 0.46 -6.91
CA ARG A 150 -11.76 1.34 -7.57
C ARG A 150 -12.49 2.14 -8.63
N PRO A 151 -12.54 3.49 -8.53
CA PRO A 151 -13.23 4.31 -9.51
C PRO A 151 -12.39 4.41 -10.79
N ASP A 152 -11.41 3.51 -10.97
CA ASP A 152 -10.55 3.39 -12.14
C ASP A 152 -11.13 2.41 -13.20
N GLY A 153 -12.34 1.89 -13.00
CA GLY A 153 -12.98 0.97 -13.95
C GLY A 153 -12.29 -0.39 -14.10
N SER A 154 -11.26 -0.70 -13.31
CA SER A 154 -10.60 -2.02 -13.28
C SER A 154 -11.54 -3.13 -12.80
N GLY A 155 -12.62 -2.77 -12.11
CA GLY A 155 -13.47 -3.71 -11.37
C GLY A 155 -12.85 -4.16 -10.05
N GLU A 156 -11.69 -3.60 -9.66
CA GLU A 156 -11.07 -3.91 -8.38
C GLU A 156 -11.96 -3.50 -7.22
N GLN A 157 -12.11 -4.43 -6.28
CA GLN A 157 -12.95 -4.24 -5.12
C GLN A 157 -12.28 -4.89 -3.90
N SER A 158 -12.37 -4.21 -2.76
CA SER A 158 -11.95 -4.76 -1.47
C SER A 158 -13.06 -5.56 -0.81
N PHE A 159 -12.70 -6.71 -0.23
CA PHE A 159 -13.58 -7.54 0.62
C PHE A 159 -13.05 -7.73 2.04
N ILE A 160 -11.77 -7.41 2.26
CA ILE A 160 -11.05 -7.61 3.50
C ILE A 160 -10.32 -6.33 3.90
N THR A 161 -10.27 -6.06 5.19
CA THR A 161 -9.54 -4.95 5.80
C THR A 161 -8.15 -5.41 6.22
N ILE A 162 -7.14 -4.58 5.94
CA ILE A 162 -5.77 -4.72 6.42
C ILE A 162 -5.53 -3.59 7.42
N GLN A 163 -5.33 -3.92 8.70
CA GLN A 163 -5.07 -2.94 9.75
C GLN A 163 -3.68 -3.16 10.36
N LEU A 164 -2.75 -2.23 10.07
CA LEU A 164 -1.41 -2.21 10.66
C LEU A 164 -1.41 -1.38 11.96
N TYR A 165 -0.92 -1.98 13.05
CA TYR A 165 -0.68 -1.28 14.31
C TYR A 165 0.73 -0.73 14.35
N LEU A 166 0.85 0.59 14.47
CA LEU A 166 2.14 1.29 14.39
C LEU A 166 2.82 1.45 15.75
N ASN A 167 2.07 1.28 16.85
CA ASN A 167 2.64 1.30 18.18
C ASN A 167 1.84 0.41 19.15
N GLU A 168 2.44 0.21 20.33
CA GLU A 168 1.87 -0.47 21.49
C GLU A 168 2.20 0.31 22.77
N GLY A 169 1.89 -0.24 23.95
CA GLY A 169 2.17 0.42 25.23
C GLY A 169 1.08 1.37 25.73
N TYR A 170 -0.15 1.18 25.25
CA TYR A 170 -1.35 1.89 25.69
C TYR A 170 -2.38 0.94 26.29
N LYS A 171 -3.41 1.50 26.94
CA LYS A 171 -4.50 0.74 27.59
C LYS A 171 -5.83 1.03 26.89
N GLY A 172 -6.60 -0.01 26.63
CA GLY A 172 -7.76 0.07 25.75
C GLY A 172 -7.34 0.17 24.29
N GLY A 173 -8.21 0.64 23.41
CA GLY A 173 -7.85 0.82 22.00
C GLY A 173 -7.70 -0.48 21.21
N GLU A 174 -8.23 -1.61 21.67
CA GLU A 174 -8.25 -2.84 20.90
C GLU A 174 -9.14 -2.71 19.64
N THR A 175 -8.90 -3.56 18.63
CA THR A 175 -9.96 -3.86 17.66
C THR A 175 -10.72 -5.07 18.19
N THR A 176 -12.03 -4.93 18.39
CA THR A 176 -12.84 -5.94 19.08
C THR A 176 -13.95 -6.44 18.16
N PHE A 177 -13.99 -7.75 17.88
CA PHE A 177 -15.10 -8.39 17.20
C PHE A 177 -16.24 -8.66 18.20
N ILE A 178 -17.45 -8.27 17.84
CA ILE A 178 -18.59 -8.18 18.75
C ILE A 178 -19.48 -9.42 18.64
N HIS A 179 -19.77 -10.04 19.78
CA HIS A 179 -20.79 -11.07 19.87
C HIS A 179 -22.18 -10.41 19.91
N TYR A 180 -23.14 -10.90 19.12
CA TYR A 180 -24.42 -10.21 18.90
C TYR A 180 -25.29 -10.07 20.16
N SER A 181 -25.12 -10.94 21.15
CA SER A 181 -25.98 -10.99 22.35
C SER A 181 -25.24 -11.10 23.68
N ASP A 182 -23.91 -11.22 23.69
CA ASP A 182 -23.15 -11.54 24.91
C ASP A 182 -21.75 -10.93 24.85
N ALA A 183 -21.62 -9.72 25.40
CA ALA A 183 -20.36 -8.98 25.38
C ALA A 183 -19.18 -9.72 26.05
N HIS A 184 -19.44 -10.71 26.92
CA HIS A 184 -18.37 -11.51 27.53
C HIS A 184 -17.68 -12.45 26.54
N LYS A 185 -18.33 -12.71 25.40
CA LYS A 185 -17.80 -13.52 24.30
C LYS A 185 -17.09 -12.70 23.24
N ASN A 186 -17.03 -11.36 23.36
CA ASN A 186 -16.31 -10.51 22.42
C ASN A 186 -14.84 -10.95 22.29
N VAL A 187 -14.32 -10.91 21.06
CA VAL A 187 -12.96 -11.34 20.76
C VAL A 187 -12.11 -10.10 20.52
N ARG A 188 -11.16 -9.85 21.43
CA ARG A 188 -10.28 -8.67 21.40
C ARG A 188 -8.96 -8.97 20.70
N CYS A 189 -8.61 -8.14 19.72
CA CYS A 189 -7.29 -8.13 19.11
C CYS A 189 -6.42 -7.09 19.83
N ILE A 190 -5.54 -7.57 20.71
CA ILE A 190 -4.62 -6.71 21.47
C ILE A 190 -3.50 -6.24 20.53
N PRO A 191 -3.35 -4.92 20.31
CA PRO A 191 -2.35 -4.38 19.39
C PRO A 191 -0.91 -4.70 19.81
N ARG A 192 -0.06 -4.94 18.81
CA ARG A 192 1.39 -5.00 18.95
C ARG A 192 2.05 -4.21 17.83
N THR A 193 3.18 -3.57 18.11
CA THR A 193 3.90 -2.79 17.09
C THR A 193 4.29 -3.68 15.90
N GLY A 194 3.95 -3.25 14.69
CA GLY A 194 4.25 -3.97 13.45
C GLY A 194 3.37 -5.20 13.20
N MET A 195 2.32 -5.40 14.01
CA MET A 195 1.29 -6.42 13.80
C MET A 195 0.27 -5.95 12.78
N VAL A 196 -0.20 -6.87 11.93
CA VAL A 196 -1.31 -6.65 10.99
C VAL A 196 -2.49 -7.54 11.36
N LEU A 197 -3.66 -6.94 11.54
CA LEU A 197 -4.94 -7.64 11.63
C LEU A 197 -5.59 -7.65 10.23
N VAL A 198 -6.01 -8.82 9.77
CA VAL A 198 -6.71 -9.02 8.49
C VAL A 198 -8.07 -9.63 8.77
N PHE A 199 -9.14 -9.04 8.24
CA PHE A 199 -10.50 -9.54 8.47
C PHE A 199 -11.47 -9.16 7.35
N GLU A 200 -12.51 -9.97 7.13
CA GLU A 200 -13.57 -9.67 6.17
C GLU A 200 -14.41 -8.44 6.59
N HIS A 201 -14.79 -7.60 5.63
CA HIS A 201 -15.56 -6.37 5.88
C HIS A 201 -16.87 -6.60 6.65
N ARG A 202 -17.55 -7.72 6.39
CA ARG A 202 -18.84 -8.06 6.99
C ARG A 202 -18.70 -8.76 8.33
N LEU A 203 -17.75 -8.29 9.15
CA LEU A 203 -17.57 -8.68 10.54
C LEU A 203 -17.83 -7.47 11.43
N LEU A 204 -18.79 -7.61 12.34
CA LEU A 204 -19.12 -6.54 13.28
C LEU A 204 -17.96 -6.36 14.26
N HIS A 205 -17.37 -5.18 14.24
CA HIS A 205 -16.21 -4.86 15.05
C HIS A 205 -16.20 -3.38 15.46
N GLU A 206 -15.43 -3.07 16.49
CA GLU A 206 -15.23 -1.69 16.97
C GLU A 206 -13.74 -1.38 17.15
N GLY A 207 -13.44 -0.08 17.21
CA GLY A 207 -12.22 0.42 17.85
C GLY A 207 -12.55 0.79 19.28
N SER A 208 -12.26 -0.11 20.23
CA SER A 208 -12.55 0.08 21.65
C SER A 208 -11.93 1.38 22.17
N THR A 209 -12.57 1.99 23.17
CA THR A 209 -12.12 3.28 23.72
C THR A 209 -10.66 3.22 24.18
N LEU A 210 -9.86 4.18 23.76
CA LEU A 210 -8.51 4.36 24.29
C LEU A 210 -8.59 4.96 25.70
N ILE A 211 -8.03 4.28 26.70
CA ILE A 211 -8.12 4.71 28.11
C ILE A 211 -6.89 5.52 28.50
N GLU A 212 -5.70 5.05 28.16
CA GLU A 212 -4.41 5.69 28.49
C GLU A 212 -3.42 5.56 27.34
N GLY A 213 -2.55 6.55 27.14
CA GLY A 213 -1.54 6.59 26.08
C GLY A 213 -2.06 7.19 24.77
N ARG A 214 -1.40 6.87 23.66
CA ARG A 214 -1.76 7.30 22.30
C ARG A 214 -1.62 6.12 21.35
N LYS A 215 -2.61 5.92 20.48
CA LYS A 215 -2.62 4.81 19.51
C LYS A 215 -2.54 5.32 18.08
N TYR A 216 -1.70 4.68 17.27
CA TYR A 216 -1.58 4.89 15.83
C TYR A 216 -1.90 3.60 15.06
N THR A 217 -2.78 3.71 14.06
CA THR A 217 -3.09 2.60 13.14
C THR A 217 -3.19 3.09 11.71
N ASN A 218 -3.05 2.19 10.74
CA ASN A 218 -3.33 2.49 9.33
C ASN A 218 -4.50 1.63 8.81
N PHE A 219 -5.43 2.22 8.03
CA PHE A 219 -6.60 1.60 7.37
C PHE A 219 -6.64 1.95 5.85
N GLU A 220 -7.18 1.10 4.99
CA GLU A 220 -7.09 1.22 3.51
C GLU A 220 -8.40 1.65 2.79
N LEU A 221 -8.38 1.92 1.43
CA LEU A 221 -9.45 2.12 0.37
C LEU A 221 -9.21 3.28 -0.75
N VAL A 222 -9.12 3.07 -2.13
CA VAL A 222 -8.08 3.37 -3.26
C VAL A 222 -8.15 4.59 -4.33
N GLY A 223 -7.25 4.69 -5.38
CA GLY A 223 -7.53 5.04 -6.83
C GLY A 223 -6.39 5.34 -7.90
N LEU A 224 -6.34 4.62 -9.05
CA LEU A 224 -5.55 4.91 -10.31
C LEU A 224 -6.38 5.70 -11.36
N ASN A 225 -5.80 6.15 -12.50
CA ASN A 225 -6.61 6.68 -13.63
C ASN A 225 -7.50 5.58 -14.22
N GLU A 226 -8.79 5.86 -14.36
CA GLU A 226 -9.80 4.95 -14.89
C GLU A 226 -9.66 4.58 -16.34
N ARG A 227 -8.90 5.40 -17.08
CA ARG A 227 -8.80 5.24 -18.50
C ARG A 227 -7.62 4.35 -18.84
N LEU A 228 -7.85 3.04 -18.79
CA LEU A 228 -6.94 2.05 -19.36
C LEU A 228 -6.88 2.22 -20.89
N ARG A 229 -5.67 2.36 -21.42
CA ARG A 229 -5.40 2.36 -22.86
C ARG A 229 -4.82 1.02 -23.25
N PHE A 230 -5.63 0.18 -23.87
CA PHE A 230 -5.18 -1.06 -24.48
C PHE A 230 -4.56 -0.74 -25.84
N LEU A 231 -3.26 -0.96 -25.95
CA LEU A 231 -2.46 -0.66 -27.11
C LEU A 231 -2.07 -1.98 -27.78
N ARG A 232 -2.32 -2.06 -29.08
CA ARG A 232 -1.87 -3.15 -29.95
C ARG A 232 -1.00 -2.56 -31.03
N TYR A 233 0.22 -3.06 -31.14
CA TYR A 233 1.15 -2.70 -32.21
C TYR A 233 1.30 -3.89 -33.17
N GLU A 234 1.22 -3.58 -34.47
CA GLU A 234 1.56 -4.45 -35.59
C GLU A 234 2.95 -4.09 -36.14
N PRO A 235 3.60 -4.98 -36.92
CA PRO A 235 4.90 -4.69 -37.49
C PRO A 235 4.95 -3.36 -38.27
N GLY A 236 6.00 -2.58 -38.04
CA GLY A 236 6.19 -1.23 -38.59
C GLY A 236 5.57 -0.11 -37.75
N GLN A 237 4.75 -0.41 -36.74
CA GLN A 237 4.17 0.61 -35.85
C GLN A 237 5.12 0.98 -34.70
N PHE A 238 5.05 2.24 -34.28
CA PHE A 238 5.87 2.82 -33.20
C PHE A 238 5.07 3.94 -32.52
N PHE A 239 5.64 4.49 -31.44
CA PHE A 239 5.21 5.76 -30.87
C PHE A 239 6.44 6.66 -30.72
N GLU A 240 6.43 7.80 -31.42
CA GLU A 240 7.56 8.73 -31.47
C GLU A 240 8.03 9.19 -30.09
N ALA A 241 9.28 9.67 -30.04
CA ALA A 241 9.85 10.30 -28.86
C ALA A 241 8.93 11.41 -28.32
N HIS A 242 8.46 11.24 -27.10
CA HIS A 242 7.53 12.15 -26.45
C HIS A 242 7.74 12.20 -24.93
N MET A 243 7.12 13.19 -24.32
CA MET A 243 6.75 13.18 -22.91
C MET A 243 5.26 12.86 -22.84
N ASP A 244 4.85 12.11 -21.84
CA ASP A 244 3.42 11.80 -21.71
C ASP A 244 2.62 13.06 -21.37
N GLY A 245 1.45 13.16 -22.00
CA GLY A 245 0.52 14.22 -21.72
C GLY A 245 -0.17 13.98 -20.38
N GLU A 246 -0.28 15.05 -19.59
CA GLU A 246 -1.08 15.06 -18.38
C GLU A 246 -2.55 14.82 -18.76
N TYR A 247 -3.18 13.81 -18.17
CA TYR A 247 -4.62 13.60 -18.29
C TYR A 247 -5.30 14.36 -17.17
N HIS A 248 -6.13 15.34 -17.53
CA HIS A 248 -6.96 16.09 -16.59
C HIS A 248 -8.36 15.46 -16.53
N ARG A 249 -8.84 15.11 -15.33
CA ARG A 249 -10.14 14.48 -15.12
C ARG A 249 -11.26 15.51 -15.38
N PRO A 250 -12.20 15.24 -16.31
CA PRO A 250 -13.22 16.19 -16.71
C PRO A 250 -14.45 16.17 -15.78
N ASP A 251 -14.27 15.91 -14.48
CA ASP A 251 -15.34 15.82 -13.47
C ASP A 251 -15.35 17.00 -12.50
N GLY A 252 -14.45 17.97 -12.69
CA GLY A 252 -14.30 19.14 -11.80
C GLY A 252 -13.49 18.87 -10.52
N SER A 253 -12.95 17.66 -10.34
CA SER A 253 -12.06 17.32 -9.21
C SER A 253 -10.73 18.09 -9.25
N GLY A 254 -10.33 18.55 -10.42
CA GLY A 254 -9.01 19.13 -10.70
C GLY A 254 -7.93 18.09 -10.92
N GLU A 255 -8.23 16.78 -10.83
CA GLU A 255 -7.24 15.72 -10.94
C GLU A 255 -6.49 15.74 -12.27
N GLN A 256 -5.17 15.55 -12.21
CA GLN A 256 -4.28 15.48 -13.36
C GLN A 256 -3.26 14.36 -13.19
N SER A 257 -2.76 13.75 -14.25
CA SER A 257 -1.68 12.76 -14.15
C SER A 257 -0.28 13.33 -14.37
N PHE A 258 0.72 12.69 -13.75
CA PHE A 258 2.14 13.01 -13.92
C PHE A 258 3.05 11.79 -14.05
N ILE A 259 2.53 10.58 -13.86
CA ILE A 259 3.29 9.32 -13.92
C ILE A 259 2.53 8.34 -14.78
N THR A 260 3.25 7.65 -15.65
CA THR A 260 2.74 6.58 -16.51
C THR A 260 3.03 5.23 -15.91
N ILE A 261 2.06 4.33 -16.04
CA ILE A 261 2.18 2.90 -15.76
C ILE A 261 1.94 2.16 -17.09
N GLN A 262 2.94 1.41 -17.53
CA GLN A 262 2.91 0.61 -18.75
C GLN A 262 3.04 -0.87 -18.39
N LEU A 263 1.95 -1.63 -18.55
CA LEU A 263 1.91 -3.08 -18.36
C LEU A 263 2.06 -3.79 -19.70
N TYR A 264 3.07 -4.65 -19.85
CA TYR A 264 3.26 -5.46 -21.06
C TYR A 264 2.48 -6.77 -20.96
N LEU A 265 1.54 -6.99 -21.88
CA LEU A 265 0.62 -8.13 -21.84
C LEU A 265 1.17 -9.37 -22.54
N ASN A 266 2.22 -9.22 -23.33
CA ASN A 266 2.89 -10.32 -23.98
C ASN A 266 4.35 -9.98 -24.30
N GLU A 267 5.11 -11.02 -24.64
CA GLU A 267 6.47 -10.96 -25.16
C GLU A 267 6.60 -11.88 -26.38
N GLY A 268 7.83 -12.13 -26.86
CA GLY A 268 8.08 -12.99 -28.02
C GLY A 268 7.97 -12.27 -29.37
N TYR A 269 8.06 -10.94 -29.36
CA TYR A 269 8.19 -10.09 -30.54
C TYR A 269 9.59 -9.44 -30.60
N LYS A 270 9.93 -8.88 -31.76
CA LYS A 270 11.22 -8.20 -32.01
C LYS A 270 10.99 -6.70 -32.13
N GLY A 271 11.82 -5.90 -31.47
CA GLY A 271 11.59 -4.46 -31.31
C GLY A 271 10.47 -4.19 -30.29
N GLY A 272 9.85 -3.01 -30.34
CA GLY A 272 8.73 -2.70 -29.46
C GLY A 272 9.11 -2.34 -28.02
N GLU A 273 10.38 -2.03 -27.72
CA GLU A 273 10.82 -1.58 -26.40
C GLU A 273 10.19 -0.23 -26.01
N THR A 274 10.12 0.05 -24.70
CA THR A 274 9.98 1.44 -24.25
C THR A 274 11.38 1.97 -23.99
N THR A 275 11.81 2.96 -24.77
CA THR A 275 13.18 3.47 -24.74
C THR A 275 13.18 4.88 -24.18
N PHE A 276 13.84 5.09 -23.05
CA PHE A 276 14.10 6.42 -22.48
C PHE A 276 15.28 7.05 -23.19
N ILE A 277 15.07 8.27 -23.69
CA ILE A 277 16.00 8.94 -24.59
C ILE A 277 16.80 9.98 -23.81
N HIS A 278 18.11 9.92 -23.91
CA HIS A 278 18.99 10.95 -23.38
C HIS A 278 19.14 12.08 -24.41
N TYR A 279 18.92 13.34 -23.98
CA TYR A 279 18.81 14.50 -24.87
C TYR A 279 20.00 14.76 -25.81
N SER A 280 21.21 14.36 -25.41
CA SER A 280 22.45 14.69 -26.14
C SER A 280 23.35 13.51 -26.46
N ASP A 281 22.99 12.30 -26.04
CA ASP A 281 23.87 11.13 -26.16
C ASP A 281 23.06 9.85 -26.30
N ALA A 282 22.84 9.41 -27.53
CA ALA A 282 22.06 8.22 -27.84
C ALA A 282 22.65 6.93 -27.24
N GLN A 283 23.94 6.90 -26.89
CA GLN A 283 24.54 5.73 -26.22
C GLN A 283 24.07 5.56 -24.78
N ARG A 284 23.47 6.61 -24.19
CA ARG A 284 22.90 6.59 -22.84
C ARG A 284 21.42 6.29 -22.80
N ASN A 285 20.80 6.00 -23.95
CA ASN A 285 19.40 5.60 -23.98
C ASN A 285 19.18 4.32 -23.18
N VAL A 286 18.14 4.32 -22.36
CA VAL A 286 17.78 3.16 -21.52
C VAL A 286 16.61 2.44 -22.16
N ARG A 287 16.84 1.19 -22.58
CA ARG A 287 15.80 0.36 -23.20
C ARG A 287 15.16 -0.53 -22.15
N CYS A 288 13.84 -0.39 -22.00
CA CYS A 288 13.02 -1.33 -21.27
C CYS A 288 12.55 -2.43 -22.23
N ILE A 289 13.19 -3.60 -22.15
CA ILE A 289 12.84 -4.78 -22.96
C ILE A 289 11.58 -5.43 -22.36
N PRO A 290 10.45 -5.47 -23.08
CA PRO A 290 9.21 -6.00 -22.56
C PRO A 290 9.30 -7.46 -22.17
N ARG A 291 8.71 -7.78 -21.01
CA ARG A 291 8.40 -9.16 -20.61
C ARG A 291 6.95 -9.28 -20.25
N THR A 292 6.35 -10.45 -20.49
CA THR A 292 4.93 -10.68 -20.16
C THR A 292 4.71 -10.43 -18.66
N GLY A 293 3.73 -9.60 -18.32
CA GLY A 293 3.40 -9.23 -16.94
C GLY A 293 4.30 -8.15 -16.33
N MET A 294 5.29 -7.64 -17.07
CA MET A 294 6.16 -6.56 -16.57
C MET A 294 5.40 -5.23 -16.53
N VAL A 295 5.55 -4.51 -15.42
CA VAL A 295 5.06 -3.14 -15.25
C VAL A 295 6.25 -2.20 -15.27
N LEU A 296 6.21 -1.21 -16.15
CA LEU A 296 7.16 -0.11 -16.21
C LEU A 296 6.46 1.16 -15.70
N VAL A 297 7.06 1.82 -14.70
CA VAL A 297 6.53 3.05 -14.10
C VAL A 297 7.53 4.17 -14.31
N PHE A 298 7.08 5.31 -14.82
CA PHE A 298 7.96 6.44 -15.12
C PHE A 298 7.21 7.77 -15.12
N GLU A 299 7.89 8.86 -14.75
CA GLU A 299 7.34 10.21 -14.78
C GLU A 299 7.07 10.67 -16.21
N HIS A 300 5.95 11.37 -16.43
CA HIS A 300 5.53 11.90 -17.73
C HIS A 300 6.60 12.74 -18.42
N ARG A 301 7.41 13.45 -17.64
CA ARG A 301 8.48 14.34 -18.12
C ARG A 301 9.76 13.61 -18.56
N LEU A 302 9.80 12.29 -18.45
CA LEU A 302 10.88 11.50 -19.02
C LEU A 302 10.66 11.32 -20.53
N LEU A 303 11.58 11.87 -21.32
CA LEU A 303 11.57 11.71 -22.77
C LEU A 303 11.74 10.23 -23.11
N HIS A 304 10.77 9.65 -23.79
CA HIS A 304 10.77 8.24 -24.14
C HIS A 304 10.02 7.98 -25.44
N GLU A 305 10.22 6.80 -26.04
CA GLU A 305 9.51 6.33 -27.22
C GLU A 305 8.98 4.91 -27.02
N GLY A 306 7.97 4.54 -27.80
CA GLY A 306 7.67 3.16 -28.11
C GLY A 306 8.43 2.76 -29.36
N SER A 307 9.58 2.12 -29.21
CA SER A 307 10.45 1.73 -30.32
C SER A 307 9.70 0.86 -31.33
N THR A 308 10.07 0.94 -32.61
CA THR A 308 9.38 0.25 -33.71
C THR A 308 9.25 -1.25 -33.46
N LEU A 309 8.03 -1.76 -33.62
CA LEU A 309 7.80 -3.21 -33.64
C LEU A 309 8.25 -3.77 -34.99
N ILE A 310 9.23 -4.66 -34.98
CA ILE A 310 9.86 -5.20 -36.19
C ILE A 310 9.14 -6.49 -36.63
N GLU A 311 8.91 -7.41 -35.70
CA GLU A 311 8.25 -8.70 -35.97
C GLU A 311 7.34 -9.08 -34.80
N GLY A 312 6.25 -9.80 -35.09
CA GLY A 312 5.27 -10.24 -34.09
C GLY A 312 4.20 -9.19 -33.80
N ARG A 313 3.54 -9.31 -32.65
CA ARG A 313 2.48 -8.40 -32.21
C ARG A 313 2.69 -8.06 -30.75
N LYS A 314 2.67 -6.77 -30.40
CA LYS A 314 2.81 -6.28 -29.03
C LYS A 314 1.46 -5.81 -28.49
N TYR A 315 1.13 -6.26 -27.29
CA TYR A 315 -0.03 -5.84 -26.51
C TYR A 315 0.45 -5.22 -25.21
N THR A 316 -0.07 -4.06 -24.88
CA THR A 316 0.28 -3.38 -23.63
C THR A 316 -0.87 -2.53 -23.13
N VAL A 317 -0.99 -2.38 -21.82
CA VAL A 317 -1.94 -1.47 -21.18
C VAL A 317 -1.17 -0.28 -20.66
N ARG A 318 -1.61 0.92 -21.00
CA ARG A 318 -1.11 2.15 -20.38
C ARG A 318 -2.19 2.78 -19.53
N THR A 319 -1.85 3.10 -18.30
CA THR A 319 -2.64 4.00 -17.45
C THR A 319 -1.71 5.03 -16.83
N ASP A 320 -2.29 5.97 -16.11
CA ASP A 320 -1.57 7.04 -15.46
C ASP A 320 -1.90 7.05 -13.95
N VAL A 321 -0.97 7.55 -13.15
CA VAL A 321 -1.25 7.89 -11.76
C VAL A 321 -1.93 9.25 -11.73
N MET A 322 -3.11 9.34 -11.12
CA MET A 322 -3.88 10.57 -10.98
C MET A 322 -3.53 11.33 -9.71
N TYR A 323 -3.47 12.65 -9.79
CA TYR A 323 -3.10 13.56 -8.71
C TYR A 323 -4.11 14.70 -8.63
N ARG A 324 -4.74 14.91 -7.46
CA ARG A 324 -5.65 16.05 -7.26
C ARG A 324 -4.92 17.30 -6.76
N PRO A 325 -5.20 18.50 -7.30
CA PRO A 325 -4.79 19.77 -6.71
C PRO A 325 -5.35 19.89 -5.29
N LYS A 326 -4.52 20.32 -4.35
CA LYS A 326 -5.00 20.76 -3.03
C LYS A 326 -5.79 22.07 -3.21
N ASN A 327 -7.12 22.02 -3.13
CA ASN A 327 -7.89 23.24 -2.93
C ASN A 327 -7.79 23.70 -1.46
N LYS A 328 -7.56 25.01 -1.29
CA LYS A 328 -7.46 25.75 -0.01
C LYS A 328 -8.81 25.87 0.68
#